data_AF-A0A2J8TJS7-F1
#
_entry.id   AF-A0A2J8TJS7-F1
#
_cell.length_a   1.000
_cell.length_b   1.000
_cell.length_c   1.000
_cell.angle_alpha   90.00
_cell.angle_beta   90.00
_cell.angle_gamma   90.00
#
_symmetry.space_group_name_H-M   'P 1'
#
loop_
_entity.id
_entity.type
_entity.pdbx_description
1 polymer ?
#
loop_
_entity_poly.entity_id
_entity_poly.type
_entity_poly.pdbx_seq_one_letter_code
_entity_poly.pdbx_strand_id
1 'polypeptide(L)'
;MELIQDISRPPLEYVKGVPLIKYFAEALGPLQSFRAQPDDLLISTYPKSGTTWVSQILDMIYQGGDLEKCHRAPIFRRVPFLEFKVPGIPSGMETLKDTLAPRLLKTHLPLALLPQTLLDQKVKVVYVARNAKDVAVSYYHFYRMAKVYPEPGTWDSFLEKFMAGEVSYGSWYHHVQEWWELSRTHPVLYLF
;
A
#
# COMPACT_ATOMS: atom_id res chain seq x y z
N MET A 1 -29.72 -2.65 8.50
CA MET A 1 -28.82 -2.77 7.34
C MET A 1 -28.49 -1.35 6.93
N GLU A 2 -27.44 -0.78 7.53
CA GLU A 2 -27.07 0.61 7.25
C GLU A 2 -26.65 0.73 5.79
N LEU A 3 -27.31 1.65 5.08
CA LEU A 3 -27.01 2.00 3.70
C LEU A 3 -25.54 2.40 3.62
N ILE A 4 -24.76 1.65 2.84
CA ILE A 4 -23.41 2.05 2.45
C ILE A 4 -23.57 3.43 1.79
N GLN A 5 -23.09 4.48 2.47
CA GLN A 5 -23.02 5.83 1.89
C GLN A 5 -22.41 5.72 0.50
N ASP A 6 -23.04 6.35 -0.49
CA ASP A 6 -22.57 6.35 -1.87
C ASP A 6 -21.11 6.82 -1.91
N ILE A 7 -20.18 5.87 -2.05
CA ILE A 7 -18.75 6.11 -2.13
C ILE A 7 -18.43 6.53 -3.57
N SER A 8 -19.11 7.57 -4.06
CA SER A 8 -18.99 7.98 -5.46
C SER A 8 -17.70 8.77 -5.65
N ARG A 9 -16.60 8.03 -5.84
CA ARG A 9 -15.34 8.47 -6.46
C ARG A 9 -14.85 9.86 -6.02
N PRO A 10 -14.53 10.03 -4.73
CA PRO A 10 -14.08 11.32 -4.22
C PRO A 10 -12.78 11.77 -4.90
N PRO A 11 -12.52 13.09 -4.97
CA PRO A 11 -11.23 13.60 -5.41
C PRO A 11 -10.11 13.15 -4.47
N LEU A 12 -8.87 13.19 -4.97
CA LEU A 12 -7.69 12.93 -4.13
C LEU A 12 -7.44 14.10 -3.17
N GLU A 13 -6.93 13.79 -1.99
CA GLU A 13 -6.50 14.77 -1.00
C GLU A 13 -4.97 14.81 -0.91
N TYR A 14 -4.39 16.00 -0.85
CA TYR A 14 -2.94 16.17 -0.80
C TYR A 14 -2.45 16.23 0.64
N VAL A 15 -1.55 15.32 1.02
CA VAL A 15 -0.88 15.33 2.32
C VAL A 15 0.62 15.43 2.10
N LYS A 16 1.23 16.52 2.59
CA LYS A 16 2.65 16.85 2.35
C LYS A 16 3.05 16.77 0.86
N GLY A 17 2.16 17.22 -0.02
CA GLY A 17 2.37 17.19 -1.48
C GLY A 17 2.09 15.85 -2.15
N VAL A 18 1.70 14.80 -1.41
CA VAL A 18 1.35 13.50 -1.98
C VAL A 18 -0.16 13.40 -2.15
N PRO A 19 -0.68 13.18 -3.37
CA PRO A 19 -2.10 12.93 -3.60
C PRO A 19 -2.48 11.54 -3.08
N LEU A 20 -3.50 11.45 -2.24
CA LEU A 20 -3.99 10.21 -1.63
C LEU A 20 -5.50 10.07 -1.82
N ILE A 21 -5.98 8.82 -1.74
CA ILE A 21 -7.41 8.57 -1.52
C ILE A 21 -7.80 9.26 -0.21
N LYS A 22 -8.89 10.06 -0.23
CA LYS A 22 -9.43 10.79 0.92
C LYS A 22 -9.38 9.99 2.23
N TYR A 23 -9.97 8.80 2.23
CA TYR A 23 -10.03 7.98 3.44
C TYR A 23 -8.65 7.52 3.93
N PHE A 24 -7.69 7.32 3.02
CA PHE A 24 -6.33 6.94 3.39
C PHE A 24 -5.56 8.15 3.95
N ALA A 25 -5.81 9.36 3.44
CA ALA A 25 -5.32 10.59 4.05
C ALA A 25 -5.83 10.74 5.50
N GLU A 26 -7.12 10.49 5.75
CA GLU A 26 -7.69 10.46 7.10
C GLU A 26 -7.06 9.38 7.99
N ALA A 27 -6.66 8.23 7.41
CA ALA A 27 -6.03 7.13 8.15
C ALA A 27 -4.63 7.48 8.65
N LEU A 28 -3.97 8.49 8.07
CA LEU A 28 -2.63 8.90 8.50
C LEU A 28 -2.61 9.46 9.93
N GLY A 29 -3.70 10.06 10.41
CA GLY A 29 -3.80 10.54 11.79
C GLY A 29 -3.64 9.40 12.80
N PRO A 30 -4.56 8.40 12.81
CA PRO A 30 -4.42 7.20 13.65
C PRO A 30 -3.12 6.42 13.42
N LEU A 31 -2.59 6.41 12.19
CA LEU A 31 -1.34 5.72 11.85
C LEU A 31 -0.12 6.30 12.57
N GLN A 32 -0.17 7.55 13.06
CA GLN A 32 0.91 8.12 13.89
C GLN A 32 1.11 7.39 15.22
N SER A 33 0.06 6.73 15.72
CA SER A 33 0.14 5.90 16.93
C SER A 33 0.64 4.48 16.66
N PHE A 34 0.90 4.12 15.39
CA PHE A 34 1.50 2.84 15.05
C PHE A 34 2.87 2.67 15.74
N ARG A 35 3.12 1.43 16.18
CA ARG A 35 4.38 0.99 16.77
C ARG A 35 4.84 -0.25 16.02
N ALA A 36 5.95 -0.10 15.31
CA ALA A 36 6.60 -1.22 14.67
C ALA A 36 7.22 -2.13 15.73
N GLN A 37 7.21 -3.44 15.44
CA GLN A 37 7.93 -4.45 16.21
C GLN A 37 9.23 -4.81 15.45
N PRO A 38 10.33 -5.14 16.14
CA PRO A 38 11.60 -5.46 15.49
C PRO A 38 11.53 -6.63 14.49
N ASP A 39 10.57 -7.53 14.65
CA ASP A 39 10.33 -8.71 13.82
C ASP A 39 9.21 -8.53 12.79
N ASP A 40 8.70 -7.32 12.63
CA ASP A 40 7.85 -6.98 11.50
C ASP A 40 8.60 -7.15 10.17
N LEU A 41 7.86 -7.40 9.10
CA LEU A 41 8.35 -7.28 7.74
C LEU A 41 7.40 -6.40 6.93
N LEU A 42 7.95 -5.35 6.33
CA LEU A 42 7.22 -4.40 5.51
C LEU A 42 7.30 -4.78 4.03
N ILE A 43 6.14 -4.97 3.41
CA ILE A 43 5.98 -5.06 1.97
C ILE A 43 5.63 -3.68 1.47
N SER A 44 6.55 -3.06 0.74
CA SER A 44 6.35 -1.74 0.14
C SER A 44 6.39 -1.84 -1.38
N THR A 45 5.49 -1.13 -2.05
CA THR A 45 5.43 -1.10 -3.51
C THR A 45 4.79 0.21 -3.96
N TYR A 46 5.16 0.75 -5.11
CA TYR A 46 4.22 1.63 -5.81
C TYR A 46 2.98 0.81 -6.21
N PRO A 47 1.75 1.37 -6.16
CA PRO A 47 0.55 0.63 -6.53
C PRO A 47 0.70 -0.13 -7.85
N LYS A 48 0.13 -1.34 -7.88
CA LYS A 48 0.11 -2.22 -9.08
C LYS A 48 1.44 -2.87 -9.47
N SER A 49 2.44 -2.82 -8.59
CA SER A 49 3.75 -3.45 -8.80
C SER A 49 3.86 -4.87 -8.21
N GLY A 50 2.77 -5.63 -8.11
CA GLY A 50 2.82 -7.02 -7.65
C GLY A 50 2.68 -7.23 -6.14
N THR A 51 2.13 -6.26 -5.40
CA THR A 51 1.98 -6.31 -3.94
C THR A 51 1.28 -7.58 -3.45
N THR A 52 0.11 -7.91 -4.02
CA THR A 52 -0.62 -9.14 -3.64
C THR A 52 0.18 -10.41 -3.92
N TRP A 53 0.97 -10.41 -5.00
CA TRP A 53 1.78 -11.56 -5.39
C TRP A 53 2.88 -11.82 -4.35
N VAL A 54 3.67 -10.80 -4.02
CA VAL A 54 4.73 -10.93 -3.01
C VAL A 54 4.17 -11.14 -1.61
N SER A 55 3.01 -10.55 -1.27
CA SER A 55 2.31 -10.84 -0.01
C SER A 55 1.94 -12.32 0.12
N GLN A 56 1.47 -12.95 -0.96
CA GLN A 56 1.15 -14.37 -0.94
C GLN A 56 2.40 -15.25 -0.83
N ILE A 57 3.48 -14.90 -1.54
CA ILE A 57 4.78 -15.61 -1.43
C ILE A 57 5.28 -15.56 0.02
N LEU A 58 5.31 -14.37 0.62
CA LEU A 58 5.82 -14.18 1.97
C LEU A 58 4.95 -14.88 3.02
N ASP A 59 3.62 -14.84 2.89
CA ASP A 59 2.76 -15.59 3.81
C ASP A 59 2.98 -17.10 3.68
N MET A 60 3.12 -17.63 2.45
CA MET A 60 3.46 -19.05 2.25
C MET A 60 4.79 -19.42 2.91
N ILE A 61 5.81 -18.55 2.83
CA ILE A 61 7.08 -18.76 3.53
C ILE A 61 6.86 -18.78 5.05
N TYR A 62 6.09 -17.83 5.59
CA TYR A 62 5.80 -17.73 7.03
C TYR A 62 4.99 -18.93 7.56
N GLN A 63 4.16 -19.54 6.71
CA GLN A 63 3.39 -20.73 7.06
C GLN A 63 4.13 -22.05 6.75
N GLY A 64 5.38 -22.01 6.30
CA GLY A 64 6.16 -23.21 5.96
C GLY A 64 5.64 -23.97 4.74
N GLY A 65 5.02 -23.27 3.78
CA GLY A 65 4.42 -23.86 2.58
C GLY A 65 3.04 -24.49 2.79
N ASP A 66 2.47 -24.37 4.00
CA ASP A 66 1.16 -24.92 4.35
C ASP A 66 0.03 -24.10 3.72
N LEU A 67 -0.67 -24.70 2.75
CA LEU A 67 -1.76 -24.06 2.02
C LEU A 67 -3.00 -23.83 2.89
N GLU A 68 -3.35 -24.76 3.78
CA GLU A 68 -4.52 -24.62 4.65
C GLU A 68 -4.37 -23.39 5.56
N LYS A 69 -3.18 -23.20 6.12
CA LYS A 69 -2.86 -22.00 6.89
C LYS A 69 -2.92 -20.74 6.03
N CYS A 70 -2.50 -20.79 4.76
CA CYS A 70 -2.61 -19.64 3.86
C CYS A 70 -4.07 -19.31 3.48
N HIS A 71 -4.99 -20.26 3.60
CA HIS A 71 -6.42 -20.08 3.35
C HIS A 71 -7.22 -19.58 4.57
N ARG A 72 -6.58 -19.37 5.73
CA ARG A 72 -7.23 -18.91 6.98
C ARG A 72 -8.05 -17.62 6.85
N ALA A 73 -7.69 -16.75 5.90
CA ALA A 73 -8.40 -15.50 5.62
C ALA A 73 -7.98 -14.92 4.25
N PRO A 74 -8.73 -13.94 3.70
CA PRO A 74 -8.28 -13.17 2.54
C PRO A 74 -6.95 -12.44 2.80
N ILE A 75 -6.19 -12.18 1.73
CA ILE A 75 -4.83 -11.62 1.83
C ILE A 75 -4.77 -10.29 2.61
N PHE A 76 -5.78 -9.43 2.48
CA PHE A 76 -5.82 -8.13 3.17
C PHE A 76 -6.10 -8.22 4.68
N ARG A 77 -6.54 -9.40 5.17
CA ARG A 77 -6.62 -9.72 6.60
C ARG A 77 -5.34 -10.35 7.12
N ARG A 78 -4.70 -11.20 6.31
CA ARG A 78 -3.42 -11.85 6.65
C ARG A 78 -2.23 -10.90 6.63
N VAL A 79 -2.26 -9.92 5.74
CA VAL A 79 -1.24 -8.88 5.55
C VAL A 79 -1.92 -7.51 5.65
N PRO A 80 -2.04 -6.95 6.86
CA PRO A 80 -2.73 -5.68 7.08
C PRO A 80 -2.12 -4.55 6.24
N PHE A 81 -2.99 -3.76 5.61
CA PHE A 81 -2.61 -2.63 4.77
C PHE A 81 -2.63 -1.34 5.60
N LEU A 82 -1.45 -0.83 5.99
CA LEU A 82 -1.27 0.15 7.07
C LEU A 82 -2.17 1.39 6.96
N GLU A 83 -2.16 2.06 5.81
CA GLU A 83 -2.93 3.28 5.57
C GLU A 83 -4.36 3.04 5.07
N PHE A 84 -4.83 1.79 5.08
CA PHE A 84 -6.16 1.46 4.58
C PHE A 84 -7.25 1.97 5.52
N LYS A 85 -8.23 2.66 4.93
CA LYS A 85 -9.50 3.01 5.56
C LYS A 85 -10.56 3.17 4.47
N VAL A 86 -11.73 2.59 4.69
CA VAL A 86 -12.93 2.79 3.87
C VAL A 86 -14.14 2.71 4.81
N PRO A 87 -15.15 3.59 4.69
CA PRO A 87 -16.36 3.51 5.52
C PRO A 87 -16.99 2.11 5.49
N GLY A 88 -17.36 1.60 6.67
CA GLY A 88 -17.97 0.27 6.80
C GLY A 88 -17.01 -0.93 6.73
N ILE A 89 -15.70 -0.70 6.59
CA ILE A 89 -14.68 -1.76 6.60
C ILE A 89 -13.63 -1.43 7.67
N PRO A 90 -13.20 -2.40 8.49
CA PRO A 90 -12.11 -2.18 9.43
C PRO A 90 -10.86 -1.65 8.73
N SER A 91 -10.26 -0.62 9.31
CA SER A 91 -9.00 -0.04 8.87
C SER A 91 -7.84 -1.02 8.97
N GLY A 92 -6.72 -0.67 8.32
CA GLY A 92 -5.45 -1.38 8.46
C GLY A 92 -5.02 -1.49 9.92
N MET A 93 -5.07 -0.36 10.64
CA MET A 93 -4.72 -0.28 12.06
C MET A 93 -5.64 -1.11 12.97
N GLU A 94 -6.93 -1.22 12.66
CA GLU A 94 -7.83 -2.09 13.41
C GLU A 94 -7.53 -3.56 13.14
N THR A 95 -7.34 -3.94 11.88
CA THR A 95 -6.96 -5.32 11.52
C THR A 95 -5.61 -5.72 12.14
N LEU A 96 -4.68 -4.77 12.24
CA LEU A 96 -3.37 -4.99 12.81
C LEU A 96 -3.38 -5.34 14.31
N LYS A 97 -4.40 -4.89 15.06
CA LYS A 97 -4.53 -5.21 16.50
C LYS A 97 -4.65 -6.71 16.77
N ASP A 98 -5.30 -7.43 15.84
CA ASP A 98 -5.54 -8.86 15.94
C ASP A 98 -4.49 -9.69 15.16
N THR A 99 -3.46 -9.03 14.59
CA THR A 99 -2.42 -9.69 13.80
C THR A 99 -1.27 -10.13 14.71
N LEU A 100 -1.09 -11.45 14.81
CA LEU A 100 -0.02 -12.06 15.62
C LEU A 100 1.36 -11.87 14.96
N ALA A 101 2.39 -11.73 15.81
CA ALA A 101 3.78 -11.68 15.37
C ALA A 101 4.28 -13.08 14.92
N PRO A 102 5.28 -13.14 14.00
CA PRO A 102 5.84 -12.03 13.24
C PRO A 102 4.86 -11.50 12.19
N ARG A 103 4.69 -10.18 12.09
CA ARG A 103 3.64 -9.56 11.26
C ARG A 103 4.17 -9.23 9.85
N LEU A 104 3.39 -9.60 8.83
CA LEU A 104 3.57 -9.12 7.46
C LEU A 104 2.71 -7.86 7.26
N LEU A 105 3.33 -6.74 6.93
CA LEU A 105 2.67 -5.45 6.76
C LEU A 105 2.71 -5.02 5.29
N LYS A 106 1.66 -4.37 4.79
CA LYS A 106 1.62 -3.79 3.44
C LYS A 106 1.55 -2.27 3.52
N THR A 107 2.24 -1.58 2.61
CA THR A 107 2.03 -0.15 2.35
C THR A 107 2.31 0.25 0.90
N HIS A 108 1.76 1.39 0.49
CA HIS A 108 2.12 2.13 -0.72
C HIS A 108 2.61 3.54 -0.40
N LEU A 109 2.82 3.88 0.88
CA LEU A 109 3.23 5.21 1.28
C LEU A 109 4.63 5.55 0.74
N PRO A 110 4.81 6.74 0.15
CA PRO A 110 6.14 7.27 -0.08
C PRO A 110 6.85 7.56 1.25
N LEU A 111 8.18 7.68 1.23
CA LEU A 111 8.98 7.81 2.45
C LEU A 111 8.60 9.02 3.30
N ALA A 112 8.15 10.12 2.69
CA ALA A 112 7.69 11.34 3.38
C ALA A 112 6.47 11.12 4.31
N LEU A 113 5.72 10.03 4.10
CA LEU A 113 4.53 9.66 4.86
C LEU A 113 4.70 8.37 5.65
N LEU A 114 5.82 7.66 5.48
CA LEU A 114 6.06 6.40 6.16
C LEU A 114 6.20 6.61 7.68
N PRO A 115 5.56 5.78 8.54
CA PRO A 115 5.76 5.87 9.98
C PRO A 115 7.22 5.68 10.38
N GLN A 116 7.81 6.69 11.01
CA GLN A 116 9.23 6.73 11.38
C GLN A 116 9.67 5.51 12.20
N THR A 117 8.78 4.96 13.03
CA THR A 117 9.04 3.75 13.83
C THR A 117 9.48 2.54 13.00
N LEU A 118 9.11 2.43 11.71
CA LEU A 118 9.56 1.35 10.82
C LEU A 118 11.06 1.48 10.51
N LEU A 119 11.53 2.71 10.34
CA LEU A 119 12.93 3.02 10.08
C LEU A 119 13.76 2.88 11.36
N ASP A 120 13.26 3.41 12.47
CA ASP A 120 13.93 3.38 13.78
C ASP A 120 14.14 1.95 14.28
N GLN A 121 13.13 1.08 14.12
CA GLN A 121 13.20 -0.33 14.53
C GLN A 121 13.95 -1.23 13.54
N LYS A 122 14.51 -0.67 12.46
CA LYS A 122 15.21 -1.44 11.41
C LYS A 122 14.39 -2.60 10.85
N VAL A 123 13.07 -2.39 10.72
CA VAL A 123 12.14 -3.36 10.12
C VAL A 123 12.63 -3.73 8.73
N LYS A 124 12.68 -5.04 8.44
CA LYS A 124 13.07 -5.54 7.12
C LYS A 124 12.03 -5.12 6.09
N VAL A 125 12.48 -4.69 4.92
CA VAL A 125 11.60 -4.29 3.82
C VAL A 125 11.79 -5.25 2.65
N VAL A 126 10.67 -5.68 2.06
CA VAL A 126 10.63 -6.24 0.71
C VAL A 126 9.96 -5.20 -0.19
N TYR A 127 10.76 -4.57 -1.04
CA TYR A 127 10.26 -3.61 -2.02
C TYR A 127 10.14 -4.28 -3.39
N VAL A 128 9.02 -4.08 -4.09
CA VAL A 128 8.84 -4.57 -5.46
C VAL A 128 8.56 -3.40 -6.39
N ALA A 129 9.44 -3.21 -7.37
CA ALA A 129 9.23 -2.32 -8.50
C ALA A 129 8.62 -3.11 -9.67
N ARG A 130 7.98 -2.38 -10.59
CA ARG A 130 7.57 -2.87 -11.91
C ARG A 130 7.76 -1.75 -12.92
N ASN A 131 8.03 -2.10 -14.18
CA ASN A 131 8.19 -1.11 -15.25
C ASN A 131 6.97 -0.16 -15.33
N ALA A 132 7.22 1.14 -15.51
CA ALA A 132 6.20 2.18 -15.43
C ALA A 132 5.06 2.00 -16.45
N LYS A 133 5.36 1.46 -17.64
CA LYS A 133 4.39 1.30 -18.72
C LYS A 133 3.28 0.34 -18.30
N ASP A 134 3.66 -0.83 -17.79
CA ASP A 134 2.70 -1.80 -17.27
C ASP A 134 1.98 -1.31 -16.02
N VAL A 135 2.70 -0.60 -15.13
CA VAL A 135 2.10 -0.01 -13.94
C VAL A 135 0.98 0.95 -14.35
N ALA A 136 1.22 1.86 -15.30
CA ALA A 136 0.23 2.82 -15.77
C ALA A 136 -1.03 2.12 -16.30
N VAL A 137 -0.88 1.13 -17.19
CA VAL A 137 -2.01 0.37 -17.74
C VAL A 137 -2.78 -0.36 -16.64
N SER A 138 -2.08 -1.09 -15.76
CA SER A 138 -2.71 -1.81 -14.64
C SER A 138 -3.44 -0.87 -13.69
N TYR A 139 -2.88 0.33 -13.45
CA TYR A 139 -3.45 1.30 -12.54
C TYR A 139 -4.68 1.98 -13.12
N TYR A 140 -4.70 2.27 -14.42
CA TYR A 140 -5.88 2.75 -15.13
C TYR A 140 -7.08 1.80 -14.96
N HIS A 141 -6.87 0.50 -15.24
CA HIS A 141 -7.92 -0.50 -15.06
C HIS A 141 -8.34 -0.65 -13.59
N PHE A 142 -7.40 -0.49 -12.65
CA PHE A 142 -7.71 -0.54 -11.23
C PHE A 142 -8.57 0.64 -10.77
N TYR A 143 -8.30 1.86 -11.25
CA TYR A 143 -9.15 3.02 -11.01
C TYR A 143 -10.59 2.79 -11.50
N ARG A 144 -10.75 2.11 -12.64
CA ARG A 144 -12.09 1.80 -13.19
C ARG A 144 -12.89 0.90 -12.26
N MET A 145 -12.28 -0.13 -11.67
CA MET A 145 -12.98 -1.08 -10.79
C MET A 145 -13.14 -0.60 -9.34
N ALA A 146 -12.13 0.09 -8.79
CA ALA A 146 -12.08 0.45 -7.39
C ALA A 146 -12.70 1.85 -7.19
N LYS A 147 -13.96 1.89 -6.75
CA LYS A 147 -14.76 3.14 -6.62
C LYS A 147 -14.24 4.14 -5.58
N VAL A 148 -13.27 3.76 -4.76
CA VAL A 148 -12.57 4.66 -3.82
C VAL A 148 -11.65 5.66 -4.52
N TYR A 149 -11.29 5.40 -5.78
CA TYR A 149 -10.52 6.31 -6.62
C TYR A 149 -11.44 7.28 -7.37
N PRO A 150 -10.96 8.48 -7.71
CA PRO A 150 -11.68 9.39 -8.60
C PRO A 150 -11.87 8.76 -9.99
N GLU A 151 -12.74 9.35 -10.81
CA GLU A 151 -12.92 8.91 -12.18
C GLU A 151 -11.59 8.99 -12.97
N PRO A 152 -11.12 7.88 -13.59
CA PRO A 152 -9.86 7.89 -14.33
C PRO A 152 -9.94 8.65 -15.65
N GLY A 153 -11.14 8.82 -16.22
CA GLY A 153 -11.32 9.37 -17.57
C GLY A 153 -10.92 8.38 -18.68
N THR A 154 -10.50 8.91 -19.82
CA THR A 154 -9.93 8.11 -20.92
C THR A 154 -8.51 7.67 -20.58
N TRP A 155 -8.03 6.64 -21.27
CA TRP A 155 -6.65 6.18 -21.13
C TRP A 155 -5.63 7.32 -21.33
N ASP A 156 -5.78 8.11 -22.39
CA ASP A 156 -4.90 9.23 -22.72
C ASP A 156 -4.84 10.24 -21.57
N SER A 157 -6.00 10.65 -21.04
CA SER A 157 -6.08 11.59 -19.92
C SER A 157 -5.48 11.02 -18.63
N PHE A 158 -5.62 9.71 -18.40
CA PHE A 158 -5.03 9.04 -17.25
C PHE A 158 -3.51 8.96 -17.37
N LEU A 159 -3.00 8.66 -18.56
CA LEU A 159 -1.57 8.54 -18.81
C LEU A 159 -0.85 9.88 -18.55
N GLU A 160 -1.43 11.00 -18.99
CA GLU A 160 -0.91 12.34 -18.69
C GLU A 160 -0.83 12.60 -17.16
N LYS A 161 -1.91 12.31 -16.43
CA LYS A 161 -1.92 12.41 -14.95
C LYS A 161 -0.88 11.51 -14.30
N PHE A 162 -0.72 10.28 -14.80
CA PHE A 162 0.29 9.34 -14.30
C PHE A 162 1.70 9.88 -14.50
N MET A 163 2.02 10.41 -15.69
CA MET A 163 3.32 11.00 -16.00
C MET A 163 3.61 12.24 -15.13
N ALA A 164 2.59 13.06 -14.84
CA ALA A 164 2.70 14.21 -13.95
C ALA A 164 2.71 13.86 -12.45
N GLY A 165 2.45 12.59 -12.09
CA GLY A 165 2.34 12.18 -10.68
C GLY A 165 1.05 12.63 -9.99
N GLU A 166 0.01 12.97 -10.76
CA GLU A 166 -1.31 13.42 -10.28
C GLU A 166 -2.30 12.26 -10.05
N VAL A 167 -1.76 11.08 -9.73
CA VAL A 167 -2.53 9.88 -9.37
C VAL A 167 -2.27 9.53 -7.90
N SER A 168 -3.11 8.71 -7.28
CA SER A 168 -2.99 8.34 -5.87
C SER A 168 -1.62 7.70 -5.60
N TYR A 169 -0.99 8.12 -4.51
CA TYR A 169 0.40 7.88 -4.11
C TYR A 169 1.47 8.64 -4.90
N GLY A 170 1.06 9.50 -5.82
CA GLY A 170 1.94 10.43 -6.52
C GLY A 170 2.75 9.82 -7.65
N SER A 171 3.92 10.40 -7.88
CA SER A 171 4.84 10.01 -8.96
C SER A 171 5.45 8.63 -8.75
N TRP A 172 5.22 7.73 -9.71
CA TRP A 172 5.94 6.44 -9.80
C TRP A 172 7.46 6.64 -9.81
N TYR A 173 7.98 7.62 -10.57
CA TYR A 173 9.42 7.88 -10.73
C TYR A 173 10.09 8.14 -9.38
N HIS A 174 9.58 9.13 -8.64
CA HIS A 174 10.01 9.44 -7.28
C HIS A 174 9.92 8.22 -6.36
N HIS A 175 8.79 7.51 -6.35
CA HIS A 175 8.57 6.39 -5.45
C HIS A 175 9.57 5.24 -5.68
N VAL A 176 9.86 4.85 -6.92
CA VAL A 176 10.85 3.78 -7.16
C VAL A 176 12.28 4.21 -6.84
N GLN A 177 12.62 5.48 -7.05
CA GLN A 177 13.96 6.04 -6.79
C GLN A 177 14.24 6.20 -5.30
N GLU A 178 13.32 6.77 -4.53
CA GLU A 178 13.53 7.02 -3.10
C GLU A 178 13.68 5.70 -2.31
N TRP A 179 12.88 4.68 -2.66
CA TRP A 179 12.97 3.37 -2.02
C TRP A 179 14.22 2.60 -2.47
N TRP A 180 14.72 2.86 -3.67
CA TRP A 180 16.00 2.31 -4.12
C TRP A 180 17.15 2.93 -3.34
N GLU A 181 17.14 4.24 -3.12
CA GLU A 181 18.15 4.92 -2.33
C GLU A 181 18.12 4.47 -0.86
N LEU A 182 16.94 4.30 -0.28
CA LEU A 182 16.78 3.78 1.10
C LEU A 182 17.47 2.41 1.29
N SER A 183 17.52 1.57 0.26
CA SER A 183 18.19 0.27 0.34
C SER A 183 19.69 0.33 0.60
N ARG A 184 20.32 1.52 0.48
CA ARG A 184 21.73 1.73 0.82
C ARG A 184 21.97 1.88 2.32
N THR A 185 20.94 2.24 3.09
CA THR A 185 21.06 2.60 4.52
C THR A 185 20.09 1.85 5.43
N HIS A 186 19.20 1.02 4.86
CA HIS A 186 18.18 0.24 5.55
C HIS A 186 18.10 -1.19 4.97
N PRO A 187 17.73 -2.23 5.76
CA PRO A 187 17.61 -3.60 5.26
C PRO A 187 16.43 -3.76 4.29
N VAL A 188 16.69 -3.48 3.01
CA VAL A 188 15.70 -3.56 1.93
C VAL A 188 16.13 -4.62 0.92
N LEU A 189 15.28 -5.61 0.68
CA LEU A 189 15.35 -6.48 -0.50
C LEU A 189 14.54 -5.83 -1.62
N TYR A 190 15.22 -5.39 -2.69
CA TYR A 190 14.60 -4.70 -3.82
C TYR A 190 14.42 -5.67 -5.00
N LEU A 191 13.17 -5.93 -5.40
CA LEU A 191 12.77 -6.85 -6.47
C LEU A 191 12.20 -6.07 -7.69
N PHE A 192 12.20 -6.72 -8.86
CA PHE A 192 11.70 -6.19 -10.15
C PHE A 192 10.67 -7.11 -10.80
#